data_AF-A0A1B8GM84-F1
#
_entry.id   AF-A0A1B8GM84-F1
#
_cell.length_a   1.000
_cell.length_b   1.000
_cell.length_c   1.000
_cell.angle_alpha   90.00
_cell.angle_beta   90.00
_cell.angle_gamma   90.00
#
_symmetry.space_group_name_H-M   'P 1'
#
loop_
_entity.id
_entity.type
_entity.pdbx_description
1 polymer ?
#
loop_
_entity_poly.entity_id
_entity_poly.type
_entity_poly.pdbx_seq_one_letter_code
_entity_poly.pdbx_strand_id
1 'polypeptide(L)'
;MRTVLPSFFKWECRRGPFLFTLTDLHQSNLFVDKNWNITSLVDLEWASTRPLDMFRTPTWLTSKACDEIAEEGHEEYDKVRAEFMDKFTAEEEQAQSPASCNYDGKPLLSAAMKLNWDKGIFWYTLALASPTGIFRLFYKQIQPRFIMHTTGHDNFELIMPWYWAEDYVKVGMKKMSDREDYDIRLRHAFEGTAISDTVPNI
;
A
#
# COMPACT_ATOMS: atom_id res chain seq x y z
N MET A 1 -9.71 5.36 4.04
CA MET A 1 -8.98 4.20 3.47
C MET A 1 -9.26 3.93 2.00
N ARG A 2 -10.52 3.75 1.54
CA ARG A 2 -10.80 3.43 0.12
C ARG A 2 -10.31 4.51 -0.86
N THR A 3 -10.56 5.78 -0.55
CA THR A 3 -10.21 6.92 -1.43
C THR A 3 -8.71 6.97 -1.76
N VAL A 4 -7.87 6.71 -0.76
CA VAL A 4 -6.40 6.78 -0.88
C VAL A 4 -5.76 5.49 -1.38
N LEU A 5 -6.55 4.42 -1.63
CA LEU A 5 -6.03 3.14 -2.12
C LEU A 5 -5.16 3.29 -3.40
N PRO A 6 -5.56 4.08 -4.41
CA PRO A 6 -4.78 4.21 -5.65
C PRO A 6 -3.40 4.86 -5.44
N SER A 7 -3.21 5.61 -4.36
CA SER A 7 -1.91 6.22 -4.00
C SER A 7 -0.93 5.19 -3.46
N PHE A 8 -1.43 4.13 -2.82
CA PHE A 8 -0.60 3.07 -2.25
C PHE A 8 -0.40 1.88 -3.19
N PHE A 9 -1.42 1.51 -3.97
CA PHE A 9 -1.35 0.33 -4.83
C PHE A 9 -1.54 0.68 -6.30
N LYS A 10 -0.66 0.13 -7.12
CA LYS A 10 -0.73 0.20 -8.57
C LYS A 10 -1.78 -0.77 -9.10
N TRP A 11 -2.57 -0.33 -10.09
CA TRP A 11 -3.60 -1.19 -10.67
C TRP A 11 -2.97 -2.35 -11.46
N GLU A 12 -1.78 -2.13 -12.02
CA GLU A 12 -0.99 -3.10 -12.78
C GLU A 12 -0.59 -4.30 -11.90
N CYS A 13 -0.36 -4.06 -10.60
CA CYS A 13 0.11 -5.07 -9.64
C CYS A 13 -1.04 -5.88 -9.00
N ARG A 14 -2.31 -5.62 -9.37
CA ARG A 14 -3.48 -6.33 -8.79
C ARG A 14 -3.49 -7.83 -9.07
N ARG A 15 -2.80 -8.27 -10.14
CA ARG A 15 -2.71 -9.68 -10.53
C ARG A 15 -1.39 -10.33 -10.11
N GLY A 16 -0.63 -9.67 -9.24
CA GLY A 16 0.59 -10.20 -8.66
C GLY A 16 1.79 -9.28 -8.81
N PRO A 17 2.95 -9.69 -8.26
CA PRO A 17 3.20 -10.99 -7.65
C PRO A 17 2.52 -11.20 -6.29
N PHE A 18 2.23 -12.46 -5.96
CA PHE A 18 1.67 -12.86 -4.67
C PHE A 18 2.65 -13.74 -3.89
N LEU A 19 2.61 -13.66 -2.56
CA LEU A 19 3.42 -14.44 -1.64
C LEU A 19 2.56 -15.20 -0.66
N PHE A 20 2.93 -16.44 -0.42
CA PHE A 20 2.45 -17.19 0.73
C PHE A 20 3.04 -16.57 2.01
N THR A 21 2.18 -16.20 2.96
CA THR A 21 2.57 -15.52 4.19
C THR A 21 1.81 -16.11 5.36
N LEU A 22 2.52 -16.38 6.45
CA LEU A 22 1.94 -16.71 7.74
C LEU A 22 1.48 -15.42 8.42
N THR A 23 0.17 -15.23 8.53
CA THR A 23 -0.42 -13.96 8.98
C THR A 23 -0.36 -13.77 10.48
N ASP A 24 -0.24 -14.87 11.23
CA ASP A 24 -0.12 -14.87 12.69
C ASP A 24 1.26 -15.32 13.17
N LEU A 25 2.31 -15.01 12.39
CA LEU A 25 3.67 -15.27 12.83
C LEU A 25 4.06 -14.30 13.95
N HIS A 26 4.32 -14.81 15.16
CA HIS A 26 4.80 -14.06 16.31
C HIS A 26 5.79 -14.86 17.17
N GLN A 27 6.42 -14.20 18.15
CA GLN A 27 7.45 -14.78 19.01
C GLN A 27 7.06 -16.11 19.68
N SER A 28 5.81 -16.27 20.15
CA SER A 28 5.36 -17.53 20.77
C SER A 28 5.21 -18.70 19.80
N ASN A 29 5.27 -18.45 18.48
CA ASN A 29 5.20 -19.49 17.45
C ASN A 29 6.59 -20.00 17.06
N LEU A 30 7.66 -19.31 17.52
CA LEU A 30 9.06 -19.61 17.18
C LEU A 30 9.77 -20.25 18.37
N PHE A 31 10.20 -21.51 18.20
CA PHE A 31 11.08 -22.17 19.16
C PHE A 31 12.53 -22.05 18.74
N VAL A 32 13.40 -21.87 19.74
CA VAL A 32 14.84 -21.73 19.55
C VAL A 32 15.62 -22.68 20.45
N ASP A 33 16.82 -23.07 20.01
CA ASP A 33 17.78 -23.80 20.84
C ASP A 33 18.58 -22.86 21.76
N LYS A 34 19.55 -23.43 22.50
CA LYS A 34 20.45 -22.69 23.40
C LYS A 34 21.33 -21.65 22.70
N ASN A 35 21.49 -21.77 21.37
CA ASN A 35 22.31 -20.92 20.54
C ASN A 35 21.45 -19.92 19.72
N TRP A 36 20.15 -19.80 20.02
CA TRP A 36 19.18 -18.96 19.31
C TRP A 36 18.90 -19.38 17.86
N ASN A 37 19.22 -20.61 17.47
CA ASN A 37 18.81 -21.12 16.17
C ASN A 37 17.32 -21.49 16.22
N ILE A 38 16.55 -21.11 15.19
CA ILE A 38 15.14 -21.51 15.06
C ILE A 38 15.09 -23.03 14.85
N THR A 39 14.45 -23.74 15.77
CA THR A 39 14.33 -25.21 15.75
C THR A 39 12.98 -25.68 15.24
N SER A 40 11.93 -24.90 15.49
CA SER A 40 10.56 -25.25 15.10
C SER A 40 9.70 -24.01 14.97
N LEU A 41 8.79 -24.05 14.02
CA LEU A 41 7.73 -23.08 13.83
C LEU A 41 6.40 -23.83 13.99
N VAL A 42 5.58 -23.36 14.93
CA VAL A 42 4.27 -23.97 15.23
C VAL A 42 3.14 -23.02 14.83
N ASP A 43 1.91 -23.50 14.99
CA ASP A 43 0.69 -22.73 14.76
C ASP A 43 0.59 -22.13 13.34
N LEU A 44 0.65 -23.02 12.35
CA LEU A 44 0.67 -22.68 10.92
C LEU A 44 -0.73 -22.54 10.30
N GLU A 45 -1.79 -22.54 11.12
CA GLU A 45 -3.18 -22.53 10.63
C GLU A 45 -3.54 -21.20 9.95
N TRP A 46 -2.87 -20.11 10.33
CA TRP A 46 -3.05 -18.77 9.78
C TRP A 46 -2.08 -18.49 8.64
N ALA A 47 -2.39 -19.04 7.46
CA ALA A 47 -1.61 -18.81 6.25
C ALA A 47 -2.48 -18.26 5.11
N SER A 48 -1.94 -17.33 4.34
CA SER A 48 -2.64 -16.77 3.18
C SER A 48 -1.68 -16.32 2.08
N THR A 49 -2.16 -16.38 0.84
CA THR A 49 -1.46 -15.81 -0.33
C THR A 49 -1.85 -14.34 -0.47
N ARG A 50 -0.89 -13.42 -0.33
CA ARG A 50 -1.11 -11.96 -0.30
C ARG A 50 -0.30 -11.25 -1.38
N PRO A 51 -0.74 -10.09 -1.89
CA PRO A 51 0.09 -9.26 -2.77
C PRO A 51 1.44 -8.92 -2.13
N LEU A 52 2.49 -8.80 -2.94
CA LEU A 52 3.83 -8.41 -2.46
C LEU A 52 3.82 -7.08 -1.68
N ASP A 53 2.96 -6.14 -2.09
CA ASP A 53 2.78 -4.86 -1.41
C ASP A 53 2.28 -5.01 0.05
N MET A 54 1.68 -6.16 0.40
CA MET A 54 1.24 -6.47 1.78
C MET A 54 2.31 -7.18 2.61
N PHE A 55 3.45 -7.54 2.01
CA PHE A 55 4.58 -8.07 2.74
C PHE A 55 5.31 -6.95 3.49
N ARG A 56 5.59 -7.19 4.77
CA ARG A 56 5.95 -6.15 5.73
C ARG A 56 6.81 -6.72 6.85
N THR A 57 7.52 -5.83 7.55
CA THR A 57 8.28 -6.23 8.74
C THR A 57 7.35 -6.71 9.85
N PRO A 58 7.80 -7.66 10.70
CA PRO A 58 7.00 -8.15 11.80
C PRO A 58 6.69 -7.02 12.79
N THR A 59 5.42 -6.84 13.15
CA THR A 59 5.01 -5.74 14.04
C THR A 59 5.36 -6.00 15.50
N TRP A 60 5.60 -7.26 15.87
CA TRP A 60 5.96 -7.66 17.23
C TRP A 60 7.43 -7.39 17.58
N LEU A 61 8.24 -6.80 16.68
CA LEU A 61 9.66 -6.48 16.93
C LEU A 61 9.90 -5.64 18.20
N THR A 62 8.96 -4.77 18.57
CA THR A 62 9.02 -3.94 19.78
C THR A 62 8.00 -4.32 20.84
N SER A 63 7.23 -5.41 20.65
CA SER A 63 6.12 -5.81 21.52
C SER A 63 5.04 -4.74 21.75
N LYS A 64 4.97 -3.72 20.88
CA LYS A 64 3.95 -2.65 20.93
C LYS A 64 2.78 -2.97 20.02
N ALA A 65 1.59 -2.54 20.42
CA ALA A 65 0.41 -2.59 19.57
C ALA A 65 0.56 -1.64 18.37
N CYS A 66 -0.20 -1.88 17.30
CA CYS A 66 -0.04 -1.15 16.04
C CYS A 66 -0.35 0.35 16.13
N ASP A 67 -1.25 0.74 17.04
CA ASP A 67 -1.62 2.11 17.35
C ASP A 67 -0.53 2.82 18.17
N GLU A 68 0.14 2.11 19.07
CA GLU A 68 1.33 2.59 19.77
C GLU A 68 2.50 2.77 18.80
N ILE A 69 2.77 1.80 17.94
CA ILE A 69 3.80 1.89 16.88
C ILE A 69 3.53 3.08 15.95
N ALA A 70 2.26 3.39 15.68
CA ALA A 70 1.88 4.50 14.81
C ALA A 70 2.11 5.88 15.43
N GLU A 71 2.41 5.97 16.73
CA GLU A 71 2.65 7.24 17.40
C GLU A 71 3.86 7.16 18.34
N GLU A 72 3.65 6.90 19.63
CA GLU A 72 4.71 6.96 20.66
C GLU A 72 5.83 5.94 20.42
N GLY A 73 5.52 4.80 19.82
CA GLY A 73 6.45 3.72 19.51
C GLY A 73 7.13 3.84 18.15
N HIS A 74 6.87 4.89 17.36
CA HIS A 74 7.33 4.97 15.97
C HIS A 74 8.87 4.93 15.86
N GLU A 75 9.57 5.78 16.60
CA GLU A 75 11.05 5.89 16.52
C GLU A 75 11.75 4.61 16.98
N GLU A 76 11.25 4.01 18.06
CA GLU A 76 11.77 2.73 18.57
C GLU A 76 11.57 1.61 17.55
N TYR A 77 10.36 1.52 16.97
CA TYR A 77 10.06 0.54 15.94
C TYR A 77 10.92 0.75 14.70
N ASP A 78 11.07 1.98 14.22
CA ASP A 78 11.88 2.25 13.02
C ASP A 78 13.35 1.85 13.22
N LYS A 79 13.91 2.07 14.42
CA LYS A 79 15.27 1.63 14.75
C LYS A 79 15.43 0.12 14.68
N VAL A 80 14.57 -0.64 15.35
CA VAL A 80 14.63 -2.12 15.37
C VAL A 80 14.31 -2.69 13.98
N ARG A 81 13.35 -2.08 13.28
CA ARG A 81 13.01 -2.41 11.90
C ARG A 81 14.19 -2.20 10.96
N ALA A 82 14.94 -1.10 11.09
CA ALA A 82 16.10 -0.83 10.25
C ALA A 82 17.18 -1.91 10.45
N GLU A 83 17.49 -2.26 11.71
CA GLU A 83 18.42 -3.35 12.01
C GLU A 83 17.94 -4.69 11.43
N PHE A 84 16.65 -5.01 11.59
CA PHE A 84 16.04 -6.19 10.98
C PHE A 84 16.21 -6.19 9.46
N MET A 85 15.94 -5.06 8.79
CA MET A 85 16.06 -4.94 7.34
C MET A 85 17.50 -5.07 6.85
N ASP A 86 18.47 -4.56 7.60
CA ASP A 86 19.89 -4.71 7.25
C ASP A 86 20.30 -6.19 7.27
N LYS A 87 19.90 -6.94 8.31
CA LYS A 87 20.14 -8.39 8.40
C LYS A 87 19.37 -9.16 7.34
N PHE A 88 18.08 -8.85 7.18
CA PHE A 88 17.23 -9.51 6.19
C PHE A 88 17.77 -9.35 4.77
N THR A 89 18.27 -8.16 4.42
CA THR A 89 18.86 -7.90 3.10
C THR A 89 20.14 -8.71 2.90
N ALA A 90 21.03 -8.75 3.89
CA ALA A 90 22.26 -9.53 3.80
C ALA A 90 22.00 -11.05 3.66
N GLU A 91 21.03 -11.59 4.42
CA GLU A 91 20.62 -12.99 4.32
C GLU A 91 19.95 -13.29 2.96
N GLU A 92 19.11 -12.38 2.47
CA GLU A 92 18.48 -12.51 1.14
C GLU A 92 19.52 -12.51 0.02
N GLU A 93 20.56 -11.67 0.09
CA GLU A 93 21.67 -11.64 -0.85
C GLU A 93 22.53 -12.92 -0.77
N GLN A 94 22.82 -13.41 0.43
CA GLN A 94 23.58 -14.64 0.62
C GLN A 94 22.84 -15.86 0.07
N ALA A 95 21.52 -15.94 0.32
CA ALA A 95 20.65 -17.01 -0.17
C ALA A 95 20.52 -17.02 -1.70
N GLN A 96 20.81 -15.90 -2.37
CA GLN A 96 20.80 -15.79 -3.84
C GLN A 96 22.08 -16.28 -4.53
N SER A 97 23.02 -16.88 -3.79
CA SER A 97 24.20 -17.53 -4.36
C SER A 97 23.86 -18.57 -5.44
N PRO A 98 24.71 -18.75 -6.48
CA PRO A 98 24.37 -19.36 -7.78
C PRO A 98 23.99 -20.86 -7.76
N ALA A 99 23.94 -21.51 -6.60
CA ALA A 99 23.50 -22.89 -6.45
C ALA A 99 21.96 -23.05 -6.50
N SER A 100 21.22 -21.96 -6.34
CA SER A 100 19.75 -21.90 -6.44
C SER A 100 19.33 -21.49 -7.86
N CYS A 101 19.16 -22.47 -8.74
CA CYS A 101 18.66 -22.30 -10.10
C CYS A 101 17.25 -21.66 -10.14
N ASN A 102 17.07 -20.72 -11.09
CA ASN A 102 15.84 -20.04 -11.59
C ASN A 102 15.71 -18.56 -11.22
N TYR A 103 16.58 -17.74 -11.84
CA TYR A 103 16.53 -16.28 -11.79
C TYR A 103 15.47 -15.72 -12.76
N ASP A 104 14.19 -15.93 -12.44
CA ASP A 104 13.03 -15.43 -13.21
C ASP A 104 12.70 -13.95 -12.87
N GLY A 105 13.71 -13.09 -12.74
CA GLY A 105 13.52 -11.65 -12.50
C GLY A 105 12.59 -11.33 -11.31
N LYS A 106 12.51 -12.21 -10.31
CA LYS A 106 11.62 -12.04 -9.17
C LYS A 106 12.12 -10.86 -8.33
N PRO A 107 11.23 -9.95 -7.91
CA PRO A 107 11.63 -8.81 -7.10
C PRO A 107 12.16 -9.27 -5.74
N LEU A 108 13.26 -8.64 -5.29
CA LEU A 108 13.81 -8.81 -3.94
C LEU A 108 12.76 -8.42 -2.90
N LEU A 109 12.56 -9.26 -1.88
CA LEU A 109 11.61 -8.97 -0.81
C LEU A 109 12.10 -7.80 0.03
N SER A 110 13.41 -7.70 0.27
CA SER A 110 14.00 -6.56 0.96
C SER A 110 13.69 -5.24 0.27
N ALA A 111 13.86 -5.19 -1.06
CA ALA A 111 13.57 -4.01 -1.87
C ALA A 111 12.07 -3.66 -1.84
N ALA A 112 11.18 -4.66 -1.91
CA ALA A 112 9.75 -4.45 -1.80
C ALA A 112 9.35 -3.91 -0.42
N MET A 113 9.86 -4.49 0.67
CA MET A 113 9.59 -4.04 2.03
C MET A 113 10.09 -2.63 2.29
N LYS A 114 11.27 -2.26 1.75
CA LYS A 114 11.79 -0.90 1.80
C LYS A 114 10.88 0.08 1.05
N LEU A 115 10.50 -0.25 -0.18
CA LEU A 115 9.56 0.55 -0.96
C LEU A 115 8.22 0.72 -0.24
N ASN A 116 7.71 -0.34 0.37
CA ASN A 116 6.45 -0.34 1.11
C ASN A 116 6.52 0.57 2.34
N TRP A 117 7.67 0.60 3.02
CA TRP A 117 7.91 1.51 4.14
C TRP A 117 7.96 2.97 3.68
N ASP A 118 8.80 3.27 2.69
CA ASP A 118 9.04 4.64 2.20
C ASP A 118 7.74 5.28 1.69
N LYS A 119 6.95 4.52 0.92
CA LYS A 119 5.64 4.96 0.40
C LYS A 119 4.52 4.96 1.44
N GLY A 120 4.71 4.35 2.60
CA GLY A 120 3.67 4.21 3.63
C GLY A 120 2.63 3.12 3.35
N ILE A 121 2.90 2.23 2.39
CA ILE A 121 2.09 1.02 2.13
C ILE A 121 2.09 0.12 3.38
N PHE A 122 3.21 0.07 4.12
CA PHE A 122 3.29 -0.59 5.43
C PHE A 122 2.15 -0.16 6.36
N TRP A 123 1.96 1.15 6.51
CA TRP A 123 0.94 1.71 7.39
C TRP A 123 -0.47 1.44 6.87
N TYR A 124 -0.68 1.56 5.57
CA TYR A 124 -1.97 1.26 4.95
C TYR A 124 -2.37 -0.20 5.16
N THR A 125 -1.47 -1.13 4.89
CA THR A 125 -1.73 -2.57 5.02
C THR A 125 -1.88 -2.99 6.49
N LEU A 126 -1.15 -2.34 7.40
CA LEU A 126 -1.34 -2.51 8.84
C LEU A 126 -2.71 -2.03 9.30
N ALA A 127 -3.16 -0.88 8.82
CA ALA A 127 -4.48 -0.34 9.14
C ALA A 127 -5.61 -1.23 8.63
N LEU A 128 -5.45 -1.87 7.46
CA LEU A 128 -6.40 -2.86 6.97
C LEU A 128 -6.42 -4.16 7.80
N ALA A 129 -5.28 -4.55 8.38
CA ALA A 129 -5.17 -5.76 9.18
C ALA A 129 -5.60 -5.57 10.65
N SER A 130 -5.67 -4.33 11.14
CA SER A 130 -6.03 -4.02 12.52
C SER A 130 -7.23 -3.07 12.59
N PRO A 131 -8.45 -3.62 12.77
CA PRO A 131 -9.66 -2.81 12.94
C PRO A 131 -9.59 -1.85 14.13
N THR A 132 -8.89 -2.22 15.20
CA THR A 132 -8.74 -1.39 16.40
C THR A 132 -7.73 -0.26 16.21
N GLY A 133 -6.64 -0.50 15.48
CA GLY A 133 -5.61 0.51 15.22
C GLY A 133 -5.87 1.42 14.02
N ILE A 134 -6.88 1.12 13.20
CA ILE A 134 -7.10 1.76 11.89
C ILE A 134 -7.16 3.29 11.95
N PHE A 135 -7.83 3.86 12.96
CA PHE A 135 -7.96 5.32 13.10
C PHE A 135 -6.62 5.95 13.45
N ARG A 136 -5.89 5.36 14.40
CA ARG A 136 -4.59 5.87 14.84
C ARG A 136 -3.58 5.85 13.69
N LEU A 137 -3.48 4.71 13.01
CA LEU A 137 -2.65 4.54 11.81
C LEU A 137 -3.04 5.54 10.71
N PHE A 138 -4.34 5.73 10.49
CA PHE A 138 -4.81 6.68 9.49
C PHE A 138 -4.37 8.11 9.81
N TYR A 139 -4.69 8.61 11.00
CA TYR A 139 -4.42 10.00 11.36
C TYR A 139 -2.92 10.30 11.55
N LYS A 140 -2.14 9.34 12.05
CA LYS A 140 -0.73 9.58 12.37
C LYS A 140 0.25 9.22 11.27
N GLN A 141 -0.08 8.25 10.41
CA GLN A 141 0.89 7.71 9.45
C GLN A 141 0.45 7.80 7.98
N ILE A 142 -0.86 7.81 7.72
CA ILE A 142 -1.42 7.84 6.36
C ILE A 142 -1.82 9.26 5.95
N GLN A 143 -2.68 9.93 6.72
CA GLN A 143 -3.19 11.26 6.43
C GLN A 143 -2.07 12.31 6.22
N PRO A 144 -1.01 12.38 7.04
CA PRO A 144 0.05 13.37 6.87
C PRO A 144 0.66 13.39 5.46
N ARG A 145 0.72 12.24 4.79
CA ARG A 145 1.26 12.10 3.43
C ARG A 145 0.45 12.85 2.36
N PHE A 146 -0.82 13.14 2.63
CA PHE A 146 -1.72 13.84 1.70
C PHE A 146 -1.92 15.31 2.06
N ILE A 147 -1.77 15.66 3.34
CA ILE A 147 -2.04 17.03 3.84
C ILE A 147 -0.77 17.88 4.00
N MET A 148 0.41 17.36 3.64
CA MET A 148 1.69 18.07 3.70
C MET A 148 1.68 19.44 2.99
N HIS A 149 0.81 19.62 2.00
CA HIS A 149 0.72 20.84 1.18
C HIS A 149 -0.38 21.81 1.63
N THR A 150 -1.15 21.49 2.67
CA THR A 150 -2.25 22.33 3.17
C THR A 150 -1.85 23.00 4.48
N THR A 151 -1.87 24.34 4.54
CA THR A 151 -1.52 25.13 5.73
C THR A 151 -2.68 25.33 6.72
N GLY A 152 -3.88 24.82 6.41
CA GLY A 152 -5.07 24.89 7.27
C GLY A 152 -5.75 23.52 7.33
N HIS A 153 -5.58 22.82 8.45
CA HIS A 153 -6.03 21.43 8.63
C HIS A 153 -7.46 21.31 9.18
N ASP A 154 -8.19 22.41 9.33
CA ASP A 154 -9.45 22.41 10.07
C ASP A 154 -10.69 22.22 9.18
N ASN A 155 -10.59 22.49 7.88
CA ASN A 155 -11.71 22.36 6.96
C ASN A 155 -11.63 21.06 6.15
N PHE A 156 -12.46 20.08 6.52
CA PHE A 156 -12.63 18.79 5.86
C PHE A 156 -12.74 18.89 4.33
N GLU A 157 -13.45 19.92 3.84
CA GLU A 157 -13.66 20.19 2.40
C GLU A 157 -12.36 20.49 1.64
N LEU A 158 -11.38 21.11 2.31
CA LEU A 158 -10.09 21.44 1.70
C LEU A 158 -9.15 20.23 1.65
N ILE A 159 -9.40 19.22 2.48
CA ILE A 159 -8.54 18.03 2.63
C ILE A 159 -8.97 16.91 1.67
N MET A 160 -10.28 16.70 1.47
CA MET A 160 -10.81 15.60 0.65
C MET A 160 -10.17 15.49 -0.76
N PRO A 161 -9.98 16.59 -1.51
CA PRO A 161 -9.38 16.54 -2.84
C PRO A 161 -8.01 15.83 -2.87
N TRP A 162 -7.19 16.04 -1.86
CA TRP A 162 -5.84 15.49 -1.76
C TRP A 162 -5.83 13.98 -1.51
N TYR A 163 -6.92 13.41 -0.99
CA TYR A 163 -7.07 11.96 -0.88
C TYR A 163 -7.38 11.28 -2.22
N TRP A 164 -7.89 12.03 -3.20
CA TRP A 164 -8.16 11.49 -4.54
C TRP A 164 -6.92 11.51 -5.44
N ALA A 165 -6.10 12.55 -5.33
CA ALA A 165 -4.85 12.67 -6.09
C ALA A 165 -3.89 13.61 -5.37
N GLU A 166 -2.62 13.24 -5.29
CA GLU A 166 -1.55 14.10 -4.76
C GLU A 166 -1.37 15.37 -5.63
N ASP A 167 -1.63 15.27 -6.93
CA ASP A 167 -1.62 16.38 -7.88
C ASP A 167 -3.03 16.88 -8.23
N TYR A 168 -3.94 16.88 -7.24
CA TYR A 168 -5.36 17.21 -7.44
C TYR A 168 -5.59 18.48 -8.27
N VAL A 169 -4.82 19.54 -8.07
CA VAL A 169 -4.96 20.79 -8.85
C VAL A 169 -4.78 20.52 -10.34
N LYS A 170 -3.77 19.74 -10.72
CA LYS A 170 -3.50 19.38 -12.12
C LYS A 170 -4.60 18.46 -12.67
N VAL A 171 -5.02 17.46 -11.87
CA VAL A 171 -6.12 16.55 -12.24
C VAL A 171 -7.43 17.30 -12.43
N GLY A 172 -7.75 18.24 -11.55
CA GLY A 172 -8.94 19.07 -11.61
C GLY A 172 -8.96 19.93 -12.87
N MET A 173 -7.86 20.64 -13.16
CA MET A 173 -7.73 21.44 -14.38
C MET A 173 -7.87 20.59 -15.64
N LYS A 174 -7.23 19.41 -15.67
CA LYS A 174 -7.36 18.48 -16.78
C LYS A 174 -8.80 17.99 -16.96
N LYS A 175 -9.49 17.61 -15.87
CA LYS A 175 -10.88 17.16 -15.94
C LYS A 175 -11.85 18.25 -16.41
N MET A 176 -11.57 19.51 -16.11
CA MET A 176 -12.37 20.63 -16.63
C MET A 176 -12.22 20.73 -18.15
N SER A 177 -10.99 20.64 -18.68
CA SER A 177 -10.72 20.59 -20.11
C SER A 177 -11.35 19.35 -20.78
N ASP A 178 -11.16 18.17 -20.18
CA ASP A 178 -11.72 16.91 -20.69
C ASP A 178 -13.27 16.96 -20.74
N ARG A 179 -13.90 17.69 -19.80
CA ARG A 179 -15.35 17.92 -19.79
C ARG A 179 -15.80 18.80 -20.95
N GLU A 180 -15.10 19.91 -21.20
CA GLU A 180 -15.41 20.79 -22.33
C GLU A 180 -15.35 20.03 -23.67
N ASP A 181 -14.29 19.24 -23.87
CA ASP A 181 -14.15 18.38 -25.06
C ASP A 181 -15.21 17.28 -25.13
N TYR A 182 -15.62 16.73 -23.99
CA TYR A 182 -16.71 15.76 -23.93
C TYR A 182 -18.05 16.39 -24.30
N ASP A 183 -18.38 17.57 -23.78
CA ASP A 183 -19.64 18.26 -24.03
C ASP A 183 -19.77 18.64 -25.52
N ILE A 184 -18.68 19.05 -26.17
CA ILE A 184 -18.63 19.31 -27.63
C ILE A 184 -18.94 18.03 -28.41
N ARG A 185 -18.25 16.92 -28.08
CA ARG A 185 -18.47 15.62 -28.75
C ARG A 185 -19.88 15.08 -28.53
N LEU A 186 -20.41 15.25 -27.32
CA LEU A 186 -21.75 14.81 -26.96
C LEU A 186 -22.79 15.56 -27.81
N ARG A 187 -22.65 16.88 -27.93
CA ARG A 187 -23.52 17.69 -28.79
C ARG A 187 -23.50 17.20 -30.23
N HIS A 188 -22.31 17.01 -30.81
CA HIS A 188 -22.18 16.50 -32.18
C HIS A 188 -22.81 15.11 -32.37
N ALA A 189 -22.70 14.21 -31.39
CA ALA A 189 -23.31 12.89 -31.47
C ALA A 189 -24.84 12.94 -31.54
N PHE A 190 -25.47 13.81 -30.75
CA PHE A 190 -26.94 13.94 -30.75
C PHE A 190 -27.47 14.74 -31.96
N GLU A 191 -26.72 15.72 -32.46
CA GLU A 191 -27.07 16.45 -33.68
C GLU A 191 -26.94 15.58 -34.94
N GLY A 192 -25.95 14.68 -35.00
CA GLY A 192 -25.79 13.73 -36.10
C GLY A 192 -26.85 12.63 -36.18
N THR A 193 -27.57 12.38 -35.08
CA THR A 193 -28.65 11.37 -35.03
C THR A 193 -30.01 11.96 -35.45
N ALA A 194 -30.19 13.28 -35.32
CA ALA A 194 -31.46 13.95 -35.64
C ALA A 194 -31.76 14.07 -37.15
N ILE A 195 -30.78 13.83 -38.03
CA ILE A 195 -30.92 14.04 -39.48
C ILE A 195 -31.42 12.78 -40.21
N SER A 196 -31.32 11.57 -39.64
CA SER A 196 -31.75 10.34 -40.34
C SER A 196 -33.25 10.05 -40.33
N ASP A 197 -34.05 10.81 -39.57
CA ASP A 197 -35.49 10.52 -39.38
C ASP A 197 -36.42 11.32 -40.31
N THR A 198 -35.88 12.04 -41.31
CA THR A 198 -36.70 12.64 -42.36
C THR A 198 -36.96 11.64 -43.49
N VAL A 199 -37.96 10.78 -43.28
CA VAL A 199 -38.59 10.01 -44.36
C VAL A 199 -39.22 11.00 -45.36
N PRO A 200 -38.94 10.92 -46.68
CA PRO A 200 -39.60 11.78 -47.66
C PRO A 200 -41.08 11.36 -47.78
N ASN A 201 -42.00 12.27 -47.46
CA ASN A 201 -43.42 12.08 -47.75
C ASN A 201 -43.64 12.00 -49.26
N ILE A 202 -44.32 10.93 -49.68
CA ILE A 202 -44.88 10.70 -51.03
C ILE A 202 -45.94 11.76 -51.35
#